data_AF-A0A936I6Q1-F1
#
_entry.id   AF-A0A936I6Q1-F1
#
_cell.length_a   1.000
_cell.length_b   1.000
_cell.length_c   1.000
_cell.angle_alpha   90.00
_cell.angle_beta   90.00
_cell.angle_gamma   90.00
#
_symmetry.space_group_name_H-M   'P 1'
#
loop_
_entity.id
_entity.type
_entity.pdbx_description
1 polymer ?
#
loop_
_entity_poly.entity_id
_entity_poly.type
_entity_poly.pdbx_seq_one_letter_code
_entity_poly.pdbx_strand_id
1 'polypeptide(L)'
;MFLRRSLLASVLFSTAFFASAQQPATAAAFLVSQSDTKTVVITEAFQIDPKSSNDQVVAQFAKAGGIEIGSAKWSVVRHVDLSTAQREKAKMEEKYKAKGLMVDPVK
;
A
#
# COMPACT_ATOMS: atom_id res chain seq x y z
N MET A 1 4.68 -6.66 67.16
CA MET A 1 6.09 -6.91 66.76
C MET A 1 6.06 -7.74 65.48
N PHE A 2 6.69 -7.23 64.42
CA PHE A 2 6.60 -7.66 63.01
C PHE A 2 7.14 -9.07 62.72
N LEU A 3 6.52 -9.81 61.78
CA LEU A 3 7.21 -10.69 60.79
C LEU A 3 6.20 -11.12 59.69
N ARG A 4 6.01 -10.34 58.62
CA ARG A 4 6.56 -10.58 57.26
C ARG A 4 6.65 -12.05 56.83
N ARG A 5 5.82 -12.45 55.85
CA ARG A 5 6.19 -13.37 54.76
C ARG A 5 5.09 -13.39 53.69
N SER A 6 5.16 -12.38 52.82
CA SER A 6 4.45 -12.34 51.54
C SER A 6 5.02 -13.44 50.64
N LEU A 7 4.26 -14.51 50.41
CA LEU A 7 4.50 -15.44 49.31
C LEU A 7 3.73 -14.89 48.10
N LEU A 8 4.37 -13.95 47.38
CA LEU A 8 3.92 -13.52 46.06
C LEU A 8 4.11 -14.71 45.11
N ALA A 9 3.00 -15.21 44.59
CA ALA A 9 2.95 -16.13 43.46
C ALA A 9 3.56 -15.44 42.23
N SER A 10 4.76 -15.86 41.85
CA SER A 10 5.39 -15.46 40.60
C SER A 10 4.70 -16.15 39.42
N VAL A 11 3.61 -15.57 38.95
CA VAL A 11 3.07 -15.89 37.61
C VAL A 11 3.93 -15.14 36.59
N LEU A 12 5.02 -15.76 36.16
CA LEU A 12 5.75 -15.31 34.98
C LEU A 12 4.93 -15.70 33.75
N PHE A 13 3.97 -14.86 33.40
CA PHE A 13 3.34 -14.88 32.10
C PHE A 13 4.35 -14.28 31.10
N SER A 14 5.22 -15.13 30.55
CA SER A 14 6.07 -14.73 29.42
C SER A 14 5.17 -14.49 28.22
N THR A 15 4.70 -13.24 28.07
CA THR A 15 4.07 -12.79 26.82
C THR A 15 5.13 -12.87 25.75
N ALA A 16 5.04 -13.91 24.91
CA ALA A 16 5.76 -13.98 23.67
C ALA A 16 5.43 -12.72 22.87
N PHE A 17 6.36 -11.77 22.83
CA PHE A 17 6.37 -10.75 21.81
C PHE A 17 6.53 -11.50 20.49
N PHE A 18 5.41 -11.76 19.82
CA PHE A 18 5.44 -11.86 18.38
C PHE A 18 5.93 -10.50 17.91
N ALA A 19 7.24 -10.37 17.70
CA ALA A 19 7.76 -9.45 16.72
C ALA A 19 7.10 -9.90 15.42
N SER A 20 5.91 -9.35 15.15
CA SER A 20 5.37 -9.34 13.80
C SER A 20 6.53 -8.79 12.98
N ALA A 21 7.15 -9.64 12.17
CA ALA A 21 7.99 -9.20 11.07
C ALA A 21 7.10 -8.21 10.34
N GLN A 22 7.28 -6.92 10.64
CA GLN A 22 6.34 -5.90 10.27
C GLN A 22 6.50 -5.84 8.77
N GLN A 23 5.57 -6.50 8.08
CA GLN A 23 5.46 -6.48 6.64
C GLN A 23 5.60 -5.00 6.31
N PRO A 24 6.70 -4.59 5.65
CA PRO A 24 7.17 -3.21 5.69
C PRO A 24 5.98 -2.36 5.32
N ALA A 25 5.52 -1.58 6.30
CA ALA A 25 4.20 -0.98 6.29
C ALA A 25 4.11 -0.22 4.96
N THR A 26 3.33 -0.73 4.01
CA THR A 26 3.39 -0.23 2.65
C THR A 26 2.92 1.21 2.68
N ALA A 27 3.86 2.14 2.63
CA ALA A 27 3.63 3.55 2.89
C ALA A 27 3.35 4.31 1.60
N ALA A 28 3.41 3.64 0.45
CA ALA A 28 3.11 4.24 -0.84
C ALA A 28 2.36 3.27 -1.75
N ALA A 29 1.55 3.83 -2.64
CA ALA A 29 0.90 3.08 -3.69
C ALA A 29 0.79 3.89 -4.97
N PHE A 30 0.49 3.21 -6.06
CA PHE A 30 -0.07 3.78 -7.28
C PHE A 30 -1.16 2.84 -7.80
N LEU A 31 -2.05 3.37 -8.63
CA LEU A 31 -3.10 2.62 -9.26
C LEU A 31 -2.75 2.31 -10.71
N VAL A 32 -3.17 1.12 -11.14
CA VAL A 32 -3.11 0.69 -12.53
C VAL A 32 -4.50 0.26 -12.94
N SER A 33 -4.98 0.79 -14.07
CA SER A 33 -6.22 0.34 -14.71
C SER A 33 -5.95 0.09 -16.17
N GLN A 34 -6.65 -0.87 -16.75
CA GLN A 34 -6.69 -1.02 -18.20
C GLN A 34 -7.96 -0.34 -18.69
N SER A 35 -7.82 0.78 -19.40
CA SER A 35 -8.97 1.48 -20.00
C SER A 35 -9.54 0.65 -21.14
N ASP A 36 -8.67 0.14 -22.01
CA ASP A 36 -9.04 -0.58 -23.23
C ASP A 36 -8.01 -1.65 -23.58
N THR A 37 -8.27 -2.44 -24.63
CA THR A 37 -7.36 -3.50 -25.09
C THR A 37 -5.94 -3.02 -25.41
N LYS A 38 -5.77 -1.72 -25.70
CA LYS A 38 -4.48 -1.11 -26.04
C LYS A 38 -4.02 -0.01 -25.08
N THR A 39 -4.83 0.36 -24.09
CA THR A 39 -4.56 1.53 -23.23
C THR A 39 -4.53 1.14 -21.77
N VAL A 40 -3.41 1.43 -21.11
CA VAL A 40 -3.22 1.26 -19.67
C VAL A 40 -3.07 2.64 -19.06
N VAL A 41 -3.76 2.84 -17.95
CA VAL A 41 -3.75 4.07 -17.18
C VAL A 41 -2.98 3.81 -15.90
N ILE A 42 -1.94 4.59 -15.64
CA ILE A 42 -1.11 4.47 -14.44
C ILE A 42 -1.11 5.82 -13.73
N THR A 43 -1.47 5.83 -12.45
CA THR A 43 -1.46 7.06 -11.66
C THR A 43 -0.07 7.35 -11.14
N GLU A 44 0.16 8.61 -10.74
CA GLU A 44 1.32 8.94 -9.91
C GLU A 44 1.35 8.12 -8.62
N ALA A 45 2.55 7.91 -8.08
CA ALA A 45 2.71 7.26 -6.80
C ALA A 45 2.59 8.29 -5.67
N PHE A 46 1.85 7.96 -4.61
CA PHE A 46 1.71 8.82 -3.44
C PHE A 46 1.77 8.01 -2.16
N GLN A 47 1.98 8.72 -1.05
CA GLN A 47 1.97 8.11 0.27
C GLN A 47 0.55 7.75 0.69
N ILE A 48 0.40 6.55 1.23
CA ILE A 48 -0.87 6.02 1.74
C ILE A 48 -0.70 5.56 3.18
N ASP A 49 -1.80 5.54 3.93
CA ASP A 49 -1.78 4.87 5.23
C ASP A 49 -1.67 3.35 5.00
N PRO A 50 -0.69 2.67 5.63
CA PRO A 50 -0.47 1.23 5.45
C PRO A 50 -1.62 0.36 5.96
N LYS A 51 -2.51 0.90 6.82
CA LYS A 51 -3.72 0.25 7.31
C LYS A 51 -4.92 0.51 6.42
N SER A 52 -4.85 1.45 5.46
CA SER A 52 -5.95 1.72 4.53
C SER A 52 -6.25 0.49 3.70
N SER A 53 -7.52 0.12 3.55
CA SER A 53 -7.96 -0.90 2.60
C SER A 53 -7.73 -0.46 1.15
N ASN A 54 -7.78 -1.38 0.19
CA ASN A 54 -7.61 -1.03 -1.22
C ASN A 54 -8.67 -0.02 -1.69
N ASP A 55 -9.93 -0.18 -1.25
CA ASP A 55 -11.00 0.77 -1.58
C ASP A 55 -10.73 2.16 -1.01
N GLN A 56 -10.20 2.24 0.22
CA GLN A 56 -9.81 3.52 0.82
C GLN A 56 -8.66 4.18 0.07
N VAL A 57 -7.68 3.38 -0.38
CA VAL A 57 -6.59 3.88 -1.23
C VAL A 57 -7.16 4.40 -2.55
N VAL A 58 -8.00 3.64 -3.25
CA VAL A 58 -8.63 4.09 -4.50
C VAL A 58 -9.45 5.37 -4.29
N ALA A 59 -10.21 5.47 -3.18
CA ALA A 59 -10.94 6.69 -2.83
C ALA A 59 -10.02 7.88 -2.54
N GLN A 60 -8.88 7.66 -1.88
CA GLN A 60 -7.89 8.71 -1.64
C GLN A 60 -7.28 9.20 -2.96
N PHE A 61 -7.00 8.27 -3.87
CA PHE A 61 -6.51 8.55 -5.21
C PHE A 61 -7.50 9.36 -6.05
N ALA A 62 -8.78 9.02 -6.02
CA ALA A 62 -9.84 9.79 -6.67
C ALA A 62 -9.95 11.22 -6.13
N LYS A 63 -9.75 11.40 -4.81
CA LYS A 63 -9.72 12.74 -4.20
C LYS A 63 -8.46 13.52 -4.54
N ALA A 64 -7.32 12.85 -4.69
CA ALA A 64 -6.01 13.49 -4.87
C ALA A 64 -5.70 13.85 -6.33
N GLY A 65 -6.16 13.04 -7.29
CA GLY A 65 -5.78 13.16 -8.71
C GLY A 65 -6.95 13.10 -9.68
N GLY A 66 -8.17 13.39 -9.25
CA GLY A 66 -9.32 13.57 -10.15
C GLY A 66 -9.70 12.33 -10.97
N ILE A 67 -9.23 11.14 -10.60
CA ILE A 67 -9.60 9.90 -11.28
C ILE A 67 -11.07 9.61 -11.04
N GLU A 68 -11.84 9.54 -12.11
CA GLU A 68 -13.21 9.06 -12.02
C GLU A 68 -13.15 7.57 -11.63
N ILE A 69 -13.58 7.26 -10.41
CA ILE A 69 -13.93 5.89 -9.99
C ILE A 69 -15.24 5.50 -10.68
N GLY A 70 -15.30 5.64 -12.00
CA GLY A 70 -16.38 5.11 -12.82
C GLY A 70 -16.29 3.58 -12.89
N SER A 71 -16.61 3.01 -14.04
CA SER A 71 -16.56 1.55 -14.29
C SER A 71 -15.15 0.96 -14.37
N ALA A 72 -14.10 1.77 -14.22
CA ALA A 72 -12.72 1.32 -14.33
C ALA A 72 -12.32 0.45 -13.14
N LYS A 73 -11.81 -0.76 -13.41
CA LYS A 73 -11.28 -1.66 -12.38
C LYS A 73 -9.84 -1.30 -12.04
N TRP A 74 -9.67 -0.54 -10.98
CA TRP A 74 -8.36 -0.14 -10.48
C TRP A 74 -7.69 -1.26 -9.67
N SER A 75 -6.44 -1.55 -10.01
CA SER A 75 -5.55 -2.40 -9.24
C SER A 75 -4.62 -1.52 -8.40
N VAL A 76 -4.63 -1.72 -7.08
CA VAL A 76 -3.75 -1.01 -6.15
C VAL A 76 -2.42 -1.72 -6.06
N VAL A 77 -1.34 -1.07 -6.51
CA VAL A 77 0.01 -1.58 -6.36
C VAL A 77 0.67 -0.86 -5.18
N ARG A 78 0.97 -1.62 -4.13
CA ARG A 78 1.53 -1.08 -2.87
C ARG A 78 3.01 -1.38 -2.75
N HIS A 79 3.77 -0.42 -2.24
CA HIS A 79 5.18 -0.54 -1.99
C HIS A 79 5.55 0.03 -0.62
N VAL A 80 6.74 -0.36 -0.15
CA VAL A 80 7.26 -0.05 1.19
C VAL A 80 7.57 1.44 1.36
N ASP A 81 7.92 2.12 0.27
CA ASP A 81 8.28 3.54 0.26
C ASP A 81 7.95 4.18 -1.09
N LEU A 82 7.88 5.52 -1.10
CA LEU A 82 7.51 6.31 -2.28
C LEU A 82 8.54 6.18 -3.43
N SER A 83 9.83 6.12 -3.12
CA SER A 83 10.88 6.02 -4.16
C SER A 83 10.80 4.67 -4.88
N THR A 84 10.57 3.58 -4.14
CA THR A 84 10.32 2.26 -4.72
C THR A 84 9.04 2.24 -5.54
N ALA A 85 7.94 2.85 -5.05
CA ALA A 85 6.71 2.97 -5.82
C ALA A 85 6.92 3.72 -7.15
N GLN A 86 7.65 4.83 -7.15
CA GLN A 86 7.97 5.60 -8.35
C GLN A 86 8.85 4.83 -9.34
N ARG A 87 9.87 4.11 -8.85
CA ARG A 87 10.72 3.26 -9.70
C ARG A 87 9.93 2.12 -10.35
N GLU A 88 9.07 1.46 -9.58
CA GLU A 88 8.27 0.35 -10.09
C GLU A 88 7.16 0.83 -11.04
N LYS A 89 6.58 2.01 -10.79
CA LYS A 89 5.71 2.71 -11.73
C LYS A 89 6.42 2.93 -13.06
N ALA A 90 7.59 3.57 -13.06
CA ALA A 90 8.36 3.85 -14.28
C ALA A 90 8.70 2.57 -15.06
N LYS A 91 9.14 1.51 -14.37
CA LYS A 91 9.38 0.18 -14.98
C LYS A 91 8.10 -0.40 -15.58
N MET A 92 6.95 -0.26 -14.93
CA MET A 92 5.68 -0.71 -15.47
C MET A 92 5.28 0.07 -16.72
N GLU A 93 5.41 1.39 -16.69
CA GLU A 93 5.16 2.22 -17.87
C GLU A 93 6.02 1.77 -19.06
N GLU A 94 7.32 1.57 -18.86
CA GLU A 94 8.23 1.06 -19.89
C GLU A 94 7.83 -0.33 -20.37
N LYS A 95 7.46 -1.23 -19.46
CA LYS A 95 7.01 -2.59 -19.78
C LYS A 95 5.74 -2.58 -20.62
N TYR A 96 4.77 -1.71 -20.33
CA TYR A 96 3.54 -1.60 -21.10
C TYR A 96 3.78 -0.94 -22.46
N LYS A 97 4.61 0.10 -22.53
CA LYS A 97 5.06 0.70 -23.80
C LYS A 97 5.80 -0.31 -24.68
N ALA A 98 6.69 -1.11 -24.12
CA ALA A 98 7.40 -2.18 -24.84
C ALA A 98 6.46 -3.28 -25.37
N LYS A 99 5.30 -3.47 -24.75
CA LYS A 99 4.22 -4.35 -25.23
C LYS A 99 3.33 -3.71 -26.29
N GLY A 100 3.62 -2.48 -26.71
CA GLY A 100 2.81 -1.73 -27.66
C GLY A 100 1.52 -1.15 -27.06
N LEU A 101 1.42 -1.07 -25.74
CA LEU A 101 0.29 -0.41 -25.07
C LEU A 101 0.58 1.08 -24.89
N MET A 102 -0.45 1.89 -25.07
CA MET A 102 -0.40 3.31 -24.73
C MET A 102 -0.56 3.47 -23.23
N VAL A 103 0.37 4.18 -22.60
CA VAL A 103 0.30 4.49 -21.17
C VAL A 103 -0.17 5.92 -21.02
N ASP A 104 -1.40 6.10 -20.54
CA ASP A 104 -1.99 7.41 -20.28
C ASP A 104 -1.69 7.82 -18.84
N PRO A 105 -0.92 8.91 -18.62
CA PRO A 105 -0.70 9.43 -17.29
C PRO A 105 -1.99 10.10 -16.78
N VAL A 106 -2.53 9.60 -15.66
CA VAL A 106 -3.56 10.34 -14.94
C VAL A 106 -2.91 11.61 -14.39
N LYS A 107 -3.37 12.77 -14.87
CA LYS A 107 -2.98 14.09 -14.34
C LYS A 107 -3.74 14.40 -13.06
#